data_AF-A0A6A5HBA1-F1
#
_entry.id   AF-A0A6A5HBA1-F1
#
_cell.length_a   1.000
_cell.length_b   1.000
_cell.length_c   1.000
_cell.angle_alpha   90.00
_cell.angle_beta   90.00
_cell.angle_gamma   90.00
#
_symmetry.space_group_name_H-M   'P 1'
#
loop_
_entity.id
_entity.type
_entity.pdbx_description
1 polymer ?
#
loop_
_entity_poly.entity_id
_entity_poly.type
_entity_poly.pdbx_seq_one_letter_code
_entity_poly.pdbx_strand_id
1 'polypeptide(L)'
;MDPNISTISTTVIPSQCANDIQMFQRNTPYFYINVVLNQFLVVLTGFFTIRAVRLMWKRVFFSKSSRVLIYVGFVIVNVHELIYAYIQTWSALRSILHSNDPCSIMFNEYECFSWYTANIFSRLLILTLNCALTIDRVIALCIPRVPSTYLRGAMLSLNALIVSVIVCAHMTSDGPNNNIQSNCFQRLGRNINELKAQIYMYLWVILVCMAFNAFSFWQARKIKRSRFDINERYIRKEAENSSRAISLIVLYQTMGLAFYTFGIHFLIEFPSFLGPFYTGIGVLYVYTYPYACVSLPYGVLYTANKITKNRNKAVNELKKTNEDESQTGYFNKLKSGWESDFDSKFATVSVTPMSSMDPNISTISTTAIPSQCANDIQMFQRNTPYFYINVVINQFLVVLTGFFTFRAVRLMWMRVFFSKSSRVLIYVGFVIVNVHELIYAYILTWSALRSILHSNDACSIMFTEYECFSWYTANIFSRLLILTLNCALTIDRVNPLHSTCPINISTWSNVVNDSAHRISHRVCSHDKRRTKS
;
A
#
# COMPACT_ATOMS: atom_id res chain seq x y z
N MET A 1 51.66 49.25 -10.50
CA MET A 1 50.46 49.36 -9.65
C MET A 1 49.32 49.24 -10.64
N ASP A 2 48.74 48.06 -10.80
CA ASP A 2 47.83 47.80 -11.93
C ASP A 2 46.66 46.93 -11.45
N PRO A 3 45.50 47.53 -11.11
CA PRO A 3 44.37 46.82 -10.53
C PRO A 3 43.43 46.27 -11.61
N ASN A 4 43.92 45.37 -12.46
CA ASN A 4 43.07 44.66 -13.42
C ASN A 4 42.23 43.58 -12.72
N ILE A 5 41.25 44.04 -11.94
CA ILE A 5 40.14 43.21 -11.47
C ILE A 5 39.26 42.93 -12.70
N SER A 6 39.48 41.78 -13.32
CA SER A 6 38.57 41.26 -14.34
C SER A 6 37.23 40.93 -13.68
N THR A 7 36.26 41.83 -13.82
CA THR A 7 34.86 41.57 -13.48
C THR A 7 34.44 40.30 -14.19
N ILE A 8 34.17 39.24 -13.41
CA ILE A 8 33.59 38.00 -13.92
C ILE A 8 32.22 38.36 -14.47
N SER A 9 32.14 38.55 -15.78
CA SER A 9 30.88 38.72 -16.47
C SER A 9 30.13 37.41 -16.35
N THR A 10 29.20 37.35 -15.39
CA THR A 10 28.23 36.27 -15.28
C THR A 10 27.34 36.35 -16.51
N THR A 11 27.76 35.69 -17.59
CA THR A 11 26.97 35.49 -18.79
C THR A 11 25.67 34.82 -18.37
N VAL A 12 24.60 35.61 -18.32
CA VAL A 12 23.26 35.12 -18.03
C VAL A 12 22.86 34.22 -19.18
N ILE A 13 23.12 32.92 -19.00
CA ILE A 13 22.74 31.88 -19.95
C ILE A 13 21.24 32.03 -20.17
N PRO A 14 20.76 32.23 -21.42
CA PRO A 14 19.36 32.52 -21.67
C PRO A 14 18.51 31.37 -21.12
N SER A 15 17.62 31.71 -20.20
CA SER A 15 16.72 30.74 -19.58
C SER A 15 15.86 30.09 -20.65
N GLN A 16 16.12 28.81 -20.95
CA GLN A 16 15.25 28.03 -21.80
C GLN A 16 13.90 27.91 -21.08
N CYS A 17 12.84 28.45 -21.67
CA CYS A 17 11.49 28.37 -21.12
C CYS A 17 10.69 27.27 -21.84
N ALA A 18 9.65 26.77 -21.19
CA ALA A 18 8.75 25.77 -21.75
C ALA A 18 8.06 26.28 -23.02
N ASN A 19 7.97 25.42 -24.04
CA ASN A 19 7.10 25.65 -25.19
C ASN A 19 5.65 25.20 -24.90
N ASP A 20 4.71 25.54 -25.79
CA ASP A 20 3.28 25.26 -25.61
C ASP A 20 2.97 23.77 -25.40
N ILE A 21 3.75 22.88 -26.03
CA ILE A 21 3.63 21.42 -25.88
C ILE A 21 4.02 21.01 -24.45
N GLN A 22 5.11 21.56 -23.91
CA GLN A 22 5.55 21.32 -22.53
C GLN A 22 4.57 21.95 -21.52
N MET A 23 4.05 23.15 -21.78
CA MET A 23 3.01 23.79 -20.97
C MET A 23 1.75 22.90 -20.90
N PHE A 24 1.28 22.41 -22.05
CA PHE A 24 0.14 21.48 -22.11
C PHE A 24 0.41 20.19 -21.33
N GLN A 25 1.55 19.54 -21.54
CA GLN A 25 1.93 18.29 -20.86
C GLN A 25 1.99 18.42 -19.32
N ARG A 26 2.23 19.64 -18.82
CA ARG A 26 2.32 19.94 -17.38
C ARG A 26 0.97 20.33 -16.78
N ASN A 27 0.20 21.18 -17.46
CA ASN A 27 -1.07 21.70 -16.95
C ASN A 27 -2.27 20.76 -17.19
N THR A 28 -2.12 19.73 -18.02
CA THR A 28 -3.19 18.79 -18.36
C THR A 28 -3.69 17.95 -17.16
N PRO A 29 -5.01 17.71 -17.01
CA PRO A 29 -5.56 16.83 -15.98
C PRO A 29 -4.95 15.42 -15.95
N TYR A 30 -4.52 14.88 -17.09
CA TYR A 30 -3.91 13.54 -17.16
C TYR A 30 -2.60 13.45 -16.38
N PHE A 31 -1.81 14.53 -16.30
CA PHE A 31 -0.60 14.57 -15.48
C PHE A 31 -0.95 14.47 -13.99
N TYR A 32 -1.90 15.26 -13.51
CA TYR A 32 -2.35 15.22 -12.12
C TYR A 32 -2.99 13.87 -11.74
N ILE A 33 -3.78 13.27 -12.63
CA ILE A 33 -4.34 11.92 -12.43
C ILE A 33 -3.23 10.87 -12.32
N ASN A 34 -2.20 10.93 -13.18
CA ASN A 34 -1.03 10.04 -13.09
C ASN A 34 -0.31 10.17 -11.74
N VAL A 35 -0.10 11.40 -11.26
CA VAL A 35 0.51 11.65 -9.94
C VAL A 35 -0.33 11.03 -8.82
N VAL A 36 -1.65 11.30 -8.77
CA VAL A 36 -2.54 10.78 -7.72
C VAL A 36 -2.58 9.24 -7.72
N LEU A 37 -2.66 8.61 -8.90
CA LEU A 37 -2.63 7.14 -9.02
C LEU A 37 -1.31 6.55 -8.49
N ASN A 38 -0.17 7.18 -8.79
CA ASN A 38 1.13 6.72 -8.31
C ASN A 38 1.29 6.92 -6.79
N GLN A 39 0.85 8.05 -6.22
CA GLN A 39 0.85 8.23 -4.75
C GLN A 39 0.00 7.18 -4.02
N PHE A 40 -1.12 6.77 -4.62
CA PHE A 40 -1.94 5.67 -4.09
C PHE A 40 -1.19 4.34 -4.06
N LEU A 41 -0.42 4.01 -5.12
CA LEU A 41 0.40 2.80 -5.16
C LEU A 41 1.52 2.81 -4.11
N VAL A 42 2.18 3.96 -3.90
CA VAL A 42 3.21 4.16 -2.85
C VAL A 42 2.65 3.82 -1.46
N VAL A 43 1.48 4.36 -1.11
CA VAL A 43 0.78 4.08 0.16
C VAL A 43 0.41 2.59 0.26
N LEU A 44 -0.03 1.99 -0.84
CA LEU A 44 -0.40 0.58 -0.91
C LEU A 44 0.82 -0.36 -0.73
N THR A 45 1.97 -0.03 -1.33
CA THR A 45 3.25 -0.72 -1.11
C THR A 45 3.65 -0.70 0.36
N GLY A 46 3.65 0.48 0.99
CA GLY A 46 3.97 0.61 2.42
C GLY A 46 3.02 -0.20 3.33
N PHE A 47 1.72 -0.12 3.07
CA PHE A 47 0.70 -0.89 3.80
C PHE A 47 0.90 -2.41 3.67
N PHE A 48 1.15 -2.91 2.45
CA PHE A 48 1.43 -4.33 2.26
C PHE A 48 2.77 -4.75 2.86
N THR A 49 3.85 -3.95 2.75
CA THR A 49 5.15 -4.24 3.38
C THR A 49 5.00 -4.41 4.89
N ILE A 50 4.34 -3.48 5.58
CA ILE A 50 4.10 -3.58 7.04
C ILE A 50 3.36 -4.88 7.38
N ARG A 51 2.38 -5.29 6.57
CA ARG A 51 1.63 -6.54 6.78
C ARG A 51 2.45 -7.79 6.44
N ALA A 52 3.29 -7.75 5.42
CA ALA A 52 4.15 -8.84 4.99
C ALA A 52 5.26 -9.11 6.04
N VAL A 53 5.94 -8.06 6.52
CA VAL A 53 6.91 -8.12 7.62
C VAL A 53 6.28 -8.71 8.88
N ARG A 54 5.11 -8.20 9.31
CA ARG A 54 4.37 -8.73 10.48
C ARG A 54 3.93 -10.19 10.33
N LEU A 55 3.80 -10.70 9.10
CA LEU A 55 3.48 -12.10 8.82
C LEU A 55 4.74 -12.98 8.82
N MET A 56 5.81 -12.55 8.15
CA MET A 56 7.11 -13.25 8.08
C MET A 56 7.82 -13.33 9.44
N TRP A 57 7.67 -12.31 10.29
CA TRP A 57 8.19 -12.34 11.66
C TRP A 57 7.53 -13.43 12.52
N LYS A 58 6.23 -13.69 12.29
CA LYS A 58 5.43 -14.64 13.08
C LYS A 58 5.45 -16.07 12.52
N ARG A 59 5.89 -16.28 11.28
CA ARG A 59 5.78 -17.57 10.58
C ARG A 59 6.93 -17.79 9.60
N VAL A 60 7.62 -18.92 9.79
CA VAL A 60 8.60 -19.44 8.83
C VAL A 60 7.87 -20.03 7.62
N PHE A 61 7.85 -19.27 6.52
CA PHE A 61 7.37 -19.71 5.20
C PHE A 61 8.49 -19.83 4.15
N PHE A 62 9.58 -19.08 4.34
CA PHE A 62 10.69 -18.96 3.39
C PHE A 62 12.01 -19.33 4.06
N SER A 63 12.88 -19.98 3.28
CA SER A 63 14.22 -20.39 3.71
C SER A 63 15.08 -19.19 4.14
N LYS A 64 16.07 -19.42 5.01
CA LYS A 64 16.82 -18.35 5.70
C LYS A 64 17.45 -17.33 4.73
N SER A 65 18.09 -17.79 3.66
CA SER A 65 18.70 -16.94 2.61
C SER A 65 17.68 -16.02 1.96
N SER A 66 16.60 -16.60 1.43
CA SER A 66 15.55 -15.86 0.74
C SER A 66 14.83 -14.86 1.65
N ARG A 67 14.75 -15.13 2.95
CA ARG A 67 14.15 -14.22 3.93
C ARG A 67 14.94 -12.91 4.06
N VAL A 68 16.27 -12.97 3.98
CA VAL A 68 17.13 -11.78 3.92
C VAL A 68 16.84 -11.00 2.65
N LEU A 69 16.89 -11.67 1.49
CA LEU A 69 16.65 -11.03 0.18
C LEU A 69 15.24 -10.38 0.08
N ILE A 70 14.21 -10.99 0.66
CA ILE A 70 12.86 -10.41 0.72
C ILE A 70 12.80 -9.20 1.67
N TYR A 71 13.43 -9.26 2.86
CA TYR A 71 13.47 -8.10 3.76
C TYR A 71 14.26 -6.92 3.17
N VAL A 72 15.41 -7.19 2.56
CA VAL A 72 16.20 -6.20 1.82
C VAL A 72 15.38 -5.63 0.65
N GLY A 73 14.65 -6.49 -0.07
CA GLY A 73 13.71 -6.07 -1.11
C GLY A 73 12.60 -5.15 -0.64
N PHE A 74 12.00 -5.41 0.53
CA PHE A 74 11.00 -4.50 1.11
C PHE A 74 11.58 -3.11 1.37
N VAL A 75 12.81 -3.02 1.89
CA VAL A 75 13.49 -1.72 2.07
C VAL A 75 13.72 -1.06 0.71
N ILE A 76 14.29 -1.77 -0.26
CA ILE A 76 14.61 -1.23 -1.59
C ILE A 76 13.35 -0.70 -2.30
N VAL A 77 12.26 -1.47 -2.36
CA VAL A 77 11.03 -0.99 -3.03
C VAL A 77 10.39 0.18 -2.30
N ASN A 78 10.45 0.23 -0.96
CA ASN A 78 9.89 1.37 -0.21
C ASN A 78 10.77 2.63 -0.36
N VAL A 79 12.10 2.50 -0.42
CA VAL A 79 13.00 3.62 -0.74
C VAL A 79 12.77 4.13 -2.17
N HIS A 80 12.61 3.22 -3.14
CA HIS A 80 12.30 3.58 -4.52
C HIS A 80 10.96 4.35 -4.63
N GLU A 81 9.91 3.81 -4.03
CA GLU A 81 8.57 4.41 -4.02
C GLU A 81 8.58 5.78 -3.32
N LEU A 82 9.35 5.96 -2.23
CA LEU A 82 9.50 7.27 -1.56
C LEU A 82 10.26 8.30 -2.42
N ILE A 83 11.33 7.89 -3.13
CA ILE A 83 12.05 8.76 -4.08
C ILE A 83 11.11 9.18 -5.21
N TYR A 84 10.37 8.23 -5.79
CA TYR A 84 9.45 8.49 -6.88
C TYR A 84 8.25 9.37 -6.44
N ALA A 85 7.70 9.11 -5.26
CA ALA A 85 6.66 9.92 -4.63
C ALA A 85 7.10 11.37 -4.40
N TYR A 86 8.33 11.58 -3.93
CA TYR A 86 8.91 12.92 -3.75
C TYR A 86 9.02 13.64 -5.09
N ILE A 87 9.63 13.00 -6.11
CA ILE A 87 9.81 13.57 -7.45
C ILE A 87 8.46 13.94 -8.07
N GLN A 88 7.44 13.07 -7.98
CA GLN A 88 6.12 13.34 -8.53
C GLN A 88 5.34 14.43 -7.78
N THR A 89 5.41 14.47 -6.43
CA THR A 89 4.79 15.55 -5.65
C THR A 89 5.44 16.90 -5.92
N TRP A 90 6.78 16.96 -5.96
CA TRP A 90 7.50 18.19 -6.28
C TRP A 90 7.23 18.67 -7.71
N SER A 91 7.20 17.73 -8.67
CA SER A 91 6.78 17.98 -10.04
C SER A 91 5.37 18.55 -10.14
N ALA A 92 4.40 17.98 -9.41
CA ALA A 92 3.02 18.46 -9.38
C ALA A 92 2.89 19.84 -8.73
N LEU A 93 3.53 20.05 -7.57
CA LEU A 93 3.52 21.32 -6.85
C LEU A 93 4.07 22.46 -7.71
N ARG A 94 5.21 22.26 -8.38
CA ARG A 94 5.78 23.25 -9.31
C ARG A 94 4.84 23.55 -10.50
N SER A 95 4.10 22.53 -10.97
CA SER A 95 3.12 22.71 -12.04
C SER A 95 1.91 23.54 -11.62
N ILE A 96 1.49 23.43 -10.36
CA ILE A 96 0.37 24.20 -9.79
C ILE A 96 0.80 25.65 -9.49
N LEU A 97 1.98 25.85 -8.90
CA LEU A 97 2.48 27.17 -8.52
C LEU A 97 2.90 28.03 -9.72
N HIS A 98 3.37 27.39 -10.79
CA HIS A 98 3.93 28.08 -11.97
C HIS A 98 3.15 27.76 -13.25
N SER A 99 1.85 27.45 -13.16
CA SER A 99 1.03 27.02 -14.31
C SER A 99 1.04 28.00 -15.49
N ASN A 100 1.26 29.28 -15.21
CA ASN A 100 1.19 30.37 -16.18
C ASN A 100 2.58 30.94 -16.54
N ASP A 101 3.67 30.44 -15.95
CA ASP A 101 5.03 30.91 -16.20
C ASP A 101 5.87 29.81 -16.88
N PRO A 102 6.12 29.91 -18.19
CA PRO A 102 6.88 28.90 -18.92
C PRO A 102 8.34 28.80 -18.47
N CYS A 103 8.90 29.83 -17.87
CA CYS A 103 10.32 29.87 -17.50
C CYS A 103 10.59 29.20 -16.13
N SER A 104 9.59 29.09 -15.25
CA SER A 104 9.73 28.45 -13.92
C SER A 104 8.97 27.13 -13.74
N ILE A 105 8.01 26.79 -14.61
CA ILE A 105 7.28 25.49 -14.57
C ILE A 105 8.18 24.26 -14.82
N MET A 106 9.32 24.46 -15.47
CA MET A 106 10.37 23.46 -15.75
C MET A 106 11.44 23.44 -14.64
N PHE A 107 12.12 22.30 -14.53
CA PHE A 107 13.29 22.12 -13.69
C PHE A 107 14.57 22.31 -14.51
N ASN A 108 15.65 22.77 -13.88
CA ASN A 108 16.99 22.68 -14.47
C ASN A 108 17.55 21.25 -14.27
N GLU A 109 18.32 20.71 -15.20
CA GLU A 109 18.91 19.38 -15.05
C GLU A 109 19.82 19.28 -13.80
N TYR A 110 20.57 20.35 -13.48
CA TYR A 110 21.40 20.42 -12.26
C TYR A 110 20.57 20.28 -10.97
N GLU A 111 19.36 20.84 -10.94
CA GLU A 111 18.40 20.74 -9.83
C GLU A 111 17.83 19.31 -9.72
N CYS A 112 17.68 18.62 -10.84
CA CYS A 112 17.16 17.24 -10.90
C CYS A 112 18.22 16.13 -10.78
N PHE A 113 19.51 16.39 -11.06
CA PHE A 113 20.49 15.34 -11.35
C PHE A 113 20.67 14.32 -10.22
N SER A 114 20.70 14.77 -8.96
CA SER A 114 20.80 13.88 -7.80
C SER A 114 19.58 12.97 -7.65
N TRP A 115 18.38 13.49 -7.92
CA TRP A 115 17.12 12.75 -7.84
C TRP A 115 16.96 11.77 -9.02
N TYR A 116 17.34 12.19 -10.22
CA TYR A 116 17.43 11.34 -11.41
C TYR A 116 18.40 10.16 -11.18
N THR A 117 19.58 10.44 -10.62
CA THR A 117 20.59 9.42 -10.27
C THR A 117 20.06 8.46 -9.21
N ALA A 118 19.45 8.94 -8.12
CA ALA A 118 18.83 8.11 -7.09
C ALA A 118 17.68 7.23 -7.65
N ASN A 119 16.92 7.74 -8.62
CA ASN A 119 15.89 7.00 -9.35
C ASN A 119 16.46 5.97 -10.33
N ILE A 120 17.60 6.21 -10.98
CA ILE A 120 18.31 5.16 -11.76
C ILE A 120 18.84 4.07 -10.82
N PHE A 121 19.55 4.46 -9.77
CA PHE A 121 20.15 3.55 -8.80
C PHE A 121 19.11 2.63 -8.14
N SER A 122 18.00 3.18 -7.66
CA SER A 122 16.93 2.39 -7.01
C SER A 122 16.23 1.43 -7.99
N ARG A 123 16.03 1.82 -9.26
CA ARG A 123 15.53 0.92 -10.31
C ARG A 123 16.50 -0.22 -10.62
N LEU A 124 17.79 0.08 -10.77
CA LEU A 124 18.86 -0.92 -10.91
C LEU A 124 18.89 -1.88 -9.73
N LEU A 125 18.70 -1.39 -8.50
CA LEU A 125 18.73 -2.17 -7.27
C LEU A 125 17.53 -3.12 -7.13
N ILE A 126 16.36 -2.75 -7.67
CA ILE A 126 15.22 -3.67 -7.82
C ILE A 126 15.54 -4.77 -8.85
N LEU A 127 16.11 -4.39 -10.00
CA LEU A 127 16.44 -5.32 -11.09
C LEU A 127 17.50 -6.36 -10.68
N THR A 128 18.62 -5.93 -10.10
CA THR A 128 19.69 -6.82 -9.64
C THR A 128 19.22 -7.71 -8.49
N LEU A 129 18.38 -7.21 -7.57
CA LEU A 129 17.81 -8.03 -6.51
C LEU A 129 16.86 -9.12 -7.04
N ASN A 130 16.06 -8.84 -8.07
CA ASN A 130 15.20 -9.85 -8.69
C ASN A 130 16.04 -10.99 -9.31
N CYS A 131 17.17 -10.64 -9.92
CA CYS A 131 18.15 -11.63 -10.40
C CYS A 131 18.85 -12.37 -9.24
N ALA A 132 19.21 -11.69 -8.15
CA ALA A 132 19.79 -12.32 -6.94
C ALA A 132 18.81 -13.29 -6.25
N LEU A 133 17.52 -12.94 -6.17
CA LEU A 133 16.44 -13.84 -5.74
C LEU A 133 16.36 -15.07 -6.66
N THR A 134 16.43 -14.87 -7.98
CA THR A 134 16.40 -15.96 -8.97
C THR A 134 17.60 -16.89 -8.80
N ILE A 135 18.81 -16.35 -8.62
CA ILE A 135 20.04 -17.12 -8.35
C ILE A 135 19.91 -17.91 -7.03
N ASP A 136 19.36 -17.33 -5.96
CA ASP A 136 19.07 -18.05 -4.70
C ASP A 136 18.07 -19.22 -4.89
N ARG A 137 17.22 -19.19 -5.93
CA ARG A 137 16.35 -20.32 -6.31
C ARG A 137 17.09 -21.37 -7.12
N VAL A 138 17.85 -20.98 -8.14
CA VAL A 138 18.68 -21.92 -8.93
C VAL A 138 19.63 -22.69 -8.01
N ILE A 139 20.37 -22.01 -7.11
CA ILE A 139 21.27 -22.66 -6.15
C ILE A 139 20.50 -23.64 -5.25
N ALA A 140 19.34 -23.23 -4.70
CA ALA A 140 18.56 -24.05 -3.79
C ALA A 140 17.90 -25.29 -4.43
N LEU A 141 17.71 -25.30 -5.75
CA LEU A 141 17.08 -26.40 -6.49
C LEU A 141 18.10 -27.31 -7.19
N CYS A 142 19.20 -26.74 -7.69
CA CYS A 142 20.22 -27.47 -8.46
C CYS A 142 21.39 -27.95 -7.60
N ILE A 143 21.70 -27.26 -6.49
CA ILE A 143 22.84 -27.58 -5.62
C ILE A 143 22.37 -27.80 -4.18
N PRO A 144 21.62 -28.88 -3.89
CA PRO A 144 21.06 -29.15 -2.56
C PRO A 144 22.11 -29.32 -1.45
N ARG A 145 23.39 -29.53 -1.80
CA ARG A 145 24.53 -29.51 -0.88
C ARG A 145 24.82 -28.13 -0.27
N VAL A 146 24.35 -27.03 -0.88
CA VAL A 146 24.61 -25.66 -0.39
C VAL A 146 23.46 -25.22 0.53
N PRO A 147 23.65 -25.16 1.87
CA PRO A 147 22.58 -24.83 2.80
C PRO A 147 22.05 -23.40 2.60
N SER A 148 20.75 -23.21 2.86
CA SER A 148 20.15 -21.87 2.90
C SER A 148 20.49 -21.21 4.24
N THR A 149 21.55 -20.39 4.23
CA THR A 149 22.03 -19.63 5.39
C THR A 149 21.68 -18.15 5.25
N TYR A 150 21.68 -17.40 6.36
CA TYR A 150 21.52 -15.93 6.30
C TYR A 150 22.68 -15.26 5.55
N LEU A 151 23.91 -15.78 5.70
CA LEU A 151 25.11 -15.30 5.00
C LEU A 151 24.96 -15.37 3.47
N ARG A 152 24.38 -16.45 2.92
CA ARG A 152 24.14 -16.58 1.47
C ARG A 152 23.21 -15.48 0.95
N GLY A 153 22.15 -15.18 1.70
CA GLY A 153 21.22 -14.10 1.37
C GLY A 153 21.88 -12.73 1.43
N ALA A 154 22.68 -12.47 2.48
CA ALA A 154 23.43 -11.23 2.66
C ALA A 154 24.46 -11.00 1.54
N MET A 155 25.25 -12.03 1.20
CA MET A 155 26.22 -11.97 0.09
C MET A 155 25.54 -11.72 -1.26
N LEU A 156 24.39 -12.34 -1.52
CA LEU A 156 23.63 -12.11 -2.76
C LEU A 156 23.05 -10.68 -2.82
N SER A 157 22.58 -10.11 -1.69
CA SER A 157 22.17 -8.70 -1.65
C SER A 157 23.35 -7.72 -1.79
N LEU A 158 24.52 -8.04 -1.25
CA LEU A 158 25.71 -7.20 -1.36
C LEU A 158 26.23 -7.16 -2.81
N ASN A 159 26.25 -8.31 -3.50
CA ASN A 159 26.58 -8.35 -4.92
C ASN A 159 25.57 -7.58 -5.77
N ALA A 160 24.26 -7.70 -5.49
CA ALA A 160 23.23 -6.90 -6.16
C ALA A 160 23.48 -5.39 -5.97
N LEU A 161 23.81 -4.96 -4.74
CA LEU A 161 24.16 -3.57 -4.43
C LEU A 161 25.39 -3.09 -5.20
N ILE A 162 26.50 -3.83 -5.17
CA ILE A 162 27.76 -3.47 -5.86
C ILE A 162 27.53 -3.33 -7.37
N VAL A 163 26.85 -4.28 -8.00
CA VAL A 163 26.52 -4.21 -9.44
C VAL A 163 25.63 -2.99 -9.74
N SER A 164 24.64 -2.69 -8.90
CA SER A 164 23.78 -1.51 -9.08
C SER A 164 24.55 -0.19 -8.93
N VAL A 165 25.53 -0.10 -8.03
CA VAL A 165 26.40 1.08 -7.90
C VAL A 165 27.26 1.26 -9.16
N ILE A 166 27.94 0.20 -9.60
CA ILE A 166 28.83 0.24 -10.78
C ILE A 166 28.04 0.64 -12.04
N VAL A 167 26.90 -0.02 -12.29
CA VAL A 167 26.07 0.28 -13.47
C VAL A 167 25.44 1.66 -13.37
N CYS A 168 25.04 2.13 -12.19
CA CYS A 168 24.52 3.50 -12.05
C CYS A 168 25.61 4.54 -12.31
N ALA A 169 26.79 4.39 -11.72
CA ALA A 169 27.91 5.31 -11.91
C ALA A 169 28.34 5.40 -13.38
N HIS A 170 28.29 4.29 -14.13
CA HIS A 170 28.51 4.29 -15.57
C HIS A 170 27.35 4.95 -16.37
N MET A 171 26.10 4.76 -15.95
CA MET A 171 24.94 5.39 -16.61
C MET A 171 24.85 6.91 -16.40
N THR A 172 25.46 7.44 -15.35
CA THR A 172 25.44 8.87 -14.99
C THR A 172 26.83 9.51 -14.98
N SER A 173 27.83 8.91 -15.63
CA SER A 173 29.20 9.44 -15.70
C SER A 173 29.33 10.67 -16.61
N ASP A 174 28.29 10.95 -17.40
CA ASP A 174 28.14 12.11 -18.29
C ASP A 174 27.83 13.42 -17.53
N GLY A 175 27.42 13.34 -16.27
CA GLY A 175 27.13 14.52 -15.44
C GLY A 175 25.91 15.33 -15.89
N PRO A 176 25.57 16.45 -15.22
CA PRO A 176 24.49 17.35 -15.61
C PRO A 176 24.87 18.35 -16.72
N ASN A 177 23.90 18.68 -17.57
CA ASN A 177 23.95 19.62 -18.68
C ASN A 177 22.94 20.78 -18.50
N ASN A 178 23.05 21.86 -19.26
CA ASN A 178 22.14 23.03 -19.24
C ASN A 178 20.74 22.78 -19.87
N ASN A 179 20.20 21.56 -19.80
CA ASN A 179 18.88 21.24 -20.37
C ASN A 179 17.74 21.54 -19.38
N ILE A 180 16.58 21.97 -19.89
CA ILE A 180 15.34 21.96 -19.11
C ILE A 180 14.69 20.58 -19.06
N GLN A 181 14.10 20.28 -17.90
CA GLN A 181 13.49 18.99 -17.58
C GLN A 181 12.05 19.15 -17.11
N SER A 182 11.13 18.36 -17.67
CA SER A 182 9.71 18.39 -17.28
C SER A 182 9.42 17.69 -15.95
N ASN A 183 10.36 16.90 -15.46
CA ASN A 183 10.36 16.22 -14.15
C ASN A 183 11.77 15.68 -13.87
N CYS A 184 12.12 15.44 -12.60
CA CYS A 184 13.39 14.83 -12.23
C CYS A 184 13.43 13.28 -12.37
N PHE A 185 12.44 12.69 -13.04
CA PHE A 185 12.37 11.24 -13.26
C PHE A 185 13.12 10.82 -14.53
N GLN A 186 13.14 11.66 -15.57
CA GLN A 186 13.81 11.41 -16.85
C GLN A 186 14.79 12.53 -17.23
N ARG A 187 15.64 12.27 -18.23
CA ARG A 187 16.58 13.26 -18.81
C ARG A 187 16.25 13.49 -20.28
N LEU A 188 15.49 14.55 -20.56
CA LEU A 188 15.33 15.14 -21.88
C LEU A 188 16.69 15.65 -22.39
N GLY A 189 16.89 15.67 -23.70
CA GLY A 189 18.16 16.11 -24.31
C GLY A 189 19.31 15.09 -24.26
N ARG A 190 19.11 13.90 -23.68
CA ARG A 190 20.08 12.80 -23.80
C ARG A 190 20.08 12.21 -25.22
N ASN A 191 21.25 11.79 -25.69
CA ASN A 191 21.44 11.05 -26.93
C ASN A 191 20.51 9.80 -26.99
N ILE A 192 19.69 9.71 -28.03
CA ILE A 192 18.69 8.65 -28.20
C ILE A 192 19.36 7.26 -28.27
N ASN A 193 20.58 7.17 -28.82
CA ASN A 193 21.29 5.90 -28.94
C ASN A 193 21.73 5.34 -27.57
N GLU A 194 22.12 6.21 -26.64
CA GLU A 194 22.44 5.82 -25.26
C GLU A 194 21.18 5.39 -24.50
N LEU A 195 20.08 6.12 -24.67
CA LEU A 195 18.80 5.77 -24.07
C LEU A 195 18.29 4.41 -24.59
N LYS A 196 18.40 4.16 -25.91
CA LYS A 196 18.14 2.85 -26.51
C LYS A 196 19.06 1.77 -25.93
N ALA A 197 20.37 2.01 -25.78
CA ALA A 197 21.31 1.06 -25.18
C ALA A 197 20.96 0.73 -23.70
N GLN A 198 20.59 1.72 -22.89
CA GLN A 198 20.10 1.53 -21.52
C GLN A 198 18.84 0.65 -21.47
N ILE A 199 17.88 0.91 -22.38
CA ILE A 199 16.63 0.15 -22.50
C ILE A 199 16.92 -1.31 -22.92
N TYR A 200 17.80 -1.53 -23.91
CA TYR A 200 18.18 -2.88 -24.33
C TYR A 200 18.93 -3.65 -23.24
N MET A 201 19.79 -3.00 -22.44
CA MET A 201 20.44 -3.65 -21.30
C MET A 201 19.40 -4.11 -20.27
N TYR A 202 18.44 -3.27 -19.89
CA TYR A 202 17.34 -3.67 -19.02
C TYR A 202 16.54 -4.84 -19.61
N LEU A 203 16.21 -4.79 -20.91
CA LEU A 203 15.46 -5.85 -21.59
C LEU A 203 16.20 -7.19 -21.54
N TRP A 204 17.50 -7.21 -21.85
CA TRP A 204 18.33 -8.41 -21.78
C TRP A 204 18.41 -9.01 -20.37
N VAL A 205 18.63 -8.18 -19.34
CA VAL A 205 18.67 -8.67 -17.95
C VAL A 205 17.31 -9.22 -17.52
N ILE A 206 16.21 -8.57 -17.89
CA ILE A 206 14.84 -9.04 -17.62
C ILE A 206 14.59 -10.39 -18.33
N LEU A 207 14.94 -10.53 -19.61
CA LEU A 207 14.79 -11.78 -20.37
C LEU A 207 15.59 -12.93 -19.74
N VAL A 208 16.86 -12.69 -19.39
CA VAL A 208 17.74 -13.69 -18.74
C VAL A 208 17.19 -14.12 -17.38
N CYS A 209 16.76 -13.17 -16.54
CA CYS A 209 16.24 -13.51 -15.21
C CYS A 209 14.83 -14.14 -15.28
N MET A 210 14.01 -13.83 -16.29
CA MET A 210 12.78 -14.59 -16.59
C MET A 210 13.09 -16.03 -17.03
N ALA A 211 14.10 -16.25 -17.88
CA ALA A 211 14.50 -17.59 -18.31
C ALA A 211 15.00 -18.46 -17.14
N PHE A 212 15.87 -17.92 -16.28
CA PHE A 212 16.31 -18.63 -15.06
C PHE A 212 15.17 -18.86 -14.05
N ASN A 213 14.19 -17.96 -13.99
CA ASN A 213 13.01 -18.15 -13.14
C ASN A 213 12.08 -19.25 -13.68
N ALA A 214 11.86 -19.30 -15.00
CA ALA A 214 11.11 -20.37 -15.66
C ALA A 214 11.81 -21.74 -15.48
N PHE A 215 13.13 -21.79 -15.66
CA PHE A 215 13.95 -22.97 -15.37
C PHE A 215 13.82 -23.41 -13.90
N SER A 216 13.92 -22.48 -12.95
CA SER A 216 13.71 -22.75 -11.52
C SER A 216 12.33 -23.32 -11.24
N PHE A 217 11.28 -22.78 -11.86
CA PHE A 217 9.91 -23.27 -11.70
C PHE A 217 9.70 -24.67 -12.30
N TRP A 218 10.33 -24.97 -13.44
CA TRP A 218 10.34 -26.30 -14.07
C TRP A 218 11.11 -27.33 -13.22
N GLN A 219 12.31 -26.97 -12.75
CA GLN A 219 13.11 -27.84 -11.89
C GLN A 219 12.38 -28.13 -10.57
N ALA A 220 11.72 -27.12 -9.98
CA ALA A 220 10.86 -27.29 -8.81
C ALA A 220 9.64 -28.19 -9.06
N ARG A 221 9.28 -28.54 -10.31
CA ARG A 221 8.30 -29.60 -10.62
C ARG A 221 8.93 -30.99 -10.77
N LYS A 222 10.19 -31.09 -11.22
CA LYS A 222 10.88 -32.36 -11.52
C LYS A 222 11.52 -33.07 -10.31
N ILE A 223 11.56 -32.45 -9.13
CA ILE A 223 12.14 -33.07 -7.91
C ILE A 223 11.34 -34.32 -7.50
N LYS A 224 11.85 -35.51 -7.87
CA LYS A 224 11.34 -36.81 -7.43
C LYS A 224 11.53 -36.99 -5.91
N ARG A 225 10.66 -37.80 -5.29
CA ARG A 225 10.83 -38.29 -3.90
C ARG A 225 12.02 -39.25 -3.86
N SER A 226 12.93 -39.12 -2.89
CA SER A 226 14.10 -40.01 -2.75
C SER A 226 14.48 -40.22 -1.28
N ARG A 227 14.71 -41.49 -0.90
CA ARG A 227 15.13 -41.97 0.45
C ARG A 227 14.27 -41.47 1.62
N PHE A 228 14.59 -41.91 2.83
CA PHE A 228 13.67 -41.95 3.99
C PHE A 228 14.01 -41.00 5.15
N ASP A 229 15.00 -40.11 4.99
CA ASP A 229 15.28 -39.07 6.00
C ASP A 229 14.13 -38.05 6.07
N ILE A 230 13.56 -37.89 7.27
CA ILE A 230 12.42 -36.99 7.55
C ILE A 230 12.85 -35.52 7.54
N ASN A 231 14.05 -35.22 8.03
CA ASN A 231 14.61 -33.86 8.10
C ASN A 231 15.03 -33.37 6.70
N GLU A 232 15.71 -34.22 5.91
CA GLU A 232 16.02 -33.90 4.50
C GLU A 232 14.72 -33.65 3.72
N ARG A 233 13.70 -34.53 3.88
CA ARG A 233 12.37 -34.34 3.28
C ARG A 233 11.72 -33.03 3.71
N TYR A 234 11.78 -32.65 4.99
CA TYR A 234 11.22 -31.39 5.47
C TYR A 234 11.92 -30.18 4.83
N ILE A 235 13.26 -30.11 4.91
CA ILE A 235 14.06 -28.99 4.37
C ILE A 235 13.85 -28.87 2.85
N ARG A 236 13.84 -29.99 2.13
CA ARG A 236 13.63 -30.06 0.68
C ARG A 236 12.20 -29.66 0.28
N LYS A 237 11.18 -29.98 1.10
CA LYS A 237 9.80 -29.53 0.88
C LYS A 237 9.59 -28.05 1.21
N GLU A 238 10.26 -27.53 2.23
CA GLU A 238 10.32 -26.08 2.48
C GLU A 238 10.98 -25.37 1.29
N ALA A 239 12.10 -25.88 0.77
CA ALA A 239 12.76 -25.33 -0.41
C ALA A 239 11.87 -25.35 -1.66
N GLU A 240 11.18 -26.46 -1.97
CA GLU A 240 10.23 -26.57 -3.10
C GLU A 240 9.10 -25.52 -2.98
N ASN A 241 8.44 -25.45 -1.83
CA ASN A 241 7.32 -24.53 -1.60
C ASN A 241 7.78 -23.07 -1.61
N SER A 242 8.88 -22.76 -0.91
CA SER A 242 9.52 -21.45 -0.88
C SER A 242 9.95 -21.02 -2.28
N SER A 243 10.45 -21.95 -3.12
CA SER A 243 10.86 -21.64 -4.48
C SER A 243 9.67 -21.35 -5.39
N ARG A 244 8.61 -22.17 -5.39
CA ARG A 244 7.42 -21.88 -6.20
C ARG A 244 6.73 -20.58 -5.77
N ALA A 245 6.75 -20.24 -4.49
CA ALA A 245 6.24 -18.96 -4.01
C ALA A 245 7.06 -17.77 -4.55
N ILE A 246 8.38 -17.80 -4.37
CA ILE A 246 9.28 -16.73 -4.83
C ILE A 246 9.29 -16.60 -6.35
N SER A 247 9.29 -17.71 -7.09
CA SER A 247 9.24 -17.67 -8.56
C SER A 247 8.01 -16.98 -9.11
N LEU A 248 6.85 -17.10 -8.44
CA LEU A 248 5.64 -16.35 -8.82
C LEU A 248 5.77 -14.86 -8.50
N ILE A 249 6.37 -14.50 -7.36
CA ILE A 249 6.60 -13.10 -6.97
C ILE A 249 7.55 -12.43 -7.97
N VAL A 250 8.71 -13.05 -8.22
CA VAL A 250 9.69 -12.57 -9.20
C VAL A 250 9.07 -12.47 -10.60
N LEU A 251 8.22 -13.42 -11.01
CA LEU A 251 7.54 -13.37 -12.31
C LEU A 251 6.72 -12.07 -12.45
N TYR A 252 5.84 -11.77 -11.48
CA TYR A 252 5.05 -10.54 -11.52
C TYR A 252 5.92 -9.26 -11.51
N GLN A 253 6.99 -9.24 -10.72
CA GLN A 253 7.96 -8.13 -10.74
C GLN A 253 8.62 -7.99 -12.12
N THR A 254 9.13 -9.08 -12.71
CA THR A 254 9.77 -9.05 -14.04
C THR A 254 8.81 -8.69 -15.16
N MET A 255 7.52 -9.09 -15.08
CA MET A 255 6.50 -8.64 -16.02
C MET A 255 6.25 -7.14 -15.90
N GLY A 256 6.12 -6.60 -14.68
CA GLY A 256 6.00 -5.16 -14.45
C GLY A 256 7.19 -4.36 -15.00
N LEU A 257 8.41 -4.88 -14.83
CA LEU A 257 9.61 -4.27 -15.42
C LEU A 257 9.65 -4.38 -16.95
N ALA A 258 9.23 -5.52 -17.52
CA ALA A 258 9.18 -5.73 -18.96
C ALA A 258 8.18 -4.79 -19.65
N PHE A 259 7.00 -4.56 -19.06
CA PHE A 259 6.00 -3.63 -19.60
C PHE A 259 6.53 -2.20 -19.71
N TYR A 260 7.28 -1.72 -18.70
CA TYR A 260 7.94 -0.40 -18.77
C TYR A 260 8.97 -0.38 -19.90
N THR A 261 9.92 -1.32 -19.90
CA THR A 261 11.02 -1.33 -20.87
C THR A 261 10.53 -1.46 -22.31
N PHE A 262 9.52 -2.31 -22.56
CA PHE A 262 8.89 -2.44 -23.88
C PHE A 262 8.06 -1.20 -24.25
N GLY A 263 7.24 -0.68 -23.34
CA GLY A 263 6.39 0.48 -23.61
C GLY A 263 7.20 1.76 -23.88
N ILE A 264 8.30 1.98 -23.17
CA ILE A 264 9.20 3.11 -23.45
C ILE A 264 9.92 2.92 -24.79
N HIS A 265 10.37 1.70 -25.12
CA HIS A 265 10.94 1.44 -26.44
C HIS A 265 9.92 1.75 -27.56
N PHE A 266 8.67 1.30 -27.41
CA PHE A 266 7.58 1.56 -28.34
C PHE A 266 7.28 3.05 -28.50
N LEU A 267 7.20 3.82 -27.40
CA LEU A 267 6.97 5.27 -27.44
C LEU A 267 8.14 6.08 -28.04
N ILE A 268 9.38 5.56 -27.95
CA ILE A 268 10.56 6.16 -28.59
C ILE A 268 10.60 5.85 -30.09
N GLU A 269 10.20 4.66 -30.51
CA GLU A 269 10.22 4.25 -31.92
C GLU A 269 9.01 4.79 -32.71
N PHE A 270 7.84 4.92 -32.06
CA PHE A 270 6.59 5.35 -32.68
C PHE A 270 5.99 6.60 -31.98
N PRO A 271 6.73 7.72 -31.87
CA PRO A 271 6.25 8.93 -31.17
C PRO A 271 5.04 9.59 -31.87
N SER A 272 4.79 9.27 -33.14
CA SER A 272 3.60 9.66 -33.90
C SER A 272 2.32 8.97 -33.44
N PHE A 273 2.39 7.85 -32.71
CA PHE A 273 1.22 7.08 -32.26
C PHE A 273 0.35 7.84 -31.25
N LEU A 274 0.97 8.67 -30.39
CA LEU A 274 0.26 9.57 -29.46
C LEU A 274 0.32 11.04 -29.88
N GLY A 275 1.25 11.40 -30.78
CA GLY A 275 1.51 12.78 -31.15
C GLY A 275 2.25 13.58 -30.07
N PRO A 276 2.85 14.73 -30.42
CA PRO A 276 3.81 15.44 -29.56
C PRO A 276 3.20 15.90 -28.23
N PHE A 277 1.91 16.25 -28.21
CA PHE A 277 1.21 16.66 -26.98
C PHE A 277 1.05 15.53 -25.97
N TYR A 278 0.86 14.28 -26.39
CA TYR A 278 0.54 13.16 -25.49
C TYR A 278 1.71 12.20 -25.25
N THR A 279 2.73 12.14 -26.11
CA THR A 279 3.88 11.22 -25.92
C THR A 279 4.59 11.41 -24.58
N GLY A 280 4.78 12.66 -24.11
CA GLY A 280 5.37 12.94 -22.80
C GLY A 280 4.51 12.47 -21.62
N ILE A 281 3.18 12.49 -21.78
CA ILE A 281 2.22 11.98 -20.78
C ILE A 281 2.20 10.44 -20.82
N GLY A 282 2.24 9.85 -22.02
CA GLY A 282 2.30 8.41 -22.24
C GLY A 282 3.49 7.75 -21.53
N VAL A 283 4.66 8.39 -21.56
CA VAL A 283 5.86 7.94 -20.82
C VAL A 283 5.62 7.84 -19.30
N LEU A 284 4.83 8.74 -18.72
CA LEU A 284 4.46 8.70 -17.30
C LEU A 284 3.44 7.59 -16.98
N TYR A 285 2.52 7.28 -17.91
CA TYR A 285 1.56 6.18 -17.74
C TYR A 285 2.15 4.79 -18.00
N VAL A 286 3.18 4.70 -18.85
CA VAL A 286 3.96 3.48 -19.08
C VAL A 286 4.89 3.15 -17.91
N TYR A 287 5.03 4.02 -16.91
CA TYR A 287 5.88 3.78 -15.74
C TYR A 287 5.31 2.74 -14.76
N THR A 288 5.50 1.46 -15.09
CA THR A 288 4.95 0.32 -14.33
C THR A 288 5.79 -0.11 -13.11
N TYR A 289 6.82 0.66 -12.71
CA TYR A 289 7.67 0.34 -11.55
C TYR A 289 6.91 0.30 -10.20
N PRO A 290 6.01 1.24 -9.86
CA PRO A 290 5.21 1.17 -8.63
C PRO A 290 4.34 -0.09 -8.56
N TYR A 291 3.76 -0.52 -9.68
CA TYR A 291 3.02 -1.79 -9.77
C TYR A 291 3.92 -3.00 -9.48
N ALA A 292 5.15 -3.00 -9.99
CA ALA A 292 6.16 -4.02 -9.65
C ALA A 292 6.55 -3.95 -8.15
N CYS A 293 6.64 -2.76 -7.56
CA CYS A 293 6.93 -2.55 -6.15
C CYS A 293 5.81 -3.07 -5.23
N VAL A 294 4.54 -2.77 -5.52
CA VAL A 294 3.36 -3.32 -4.83
C VAL A 294 3.35 -4.86 -4.89
N SER A 295 3.76 -5.43 -6.03
CA SER A 295 3.67 -6.88 -6.28
C SER A 295 4.55 -7.73 -5.34
N LEU A 296 5.66 -7.19 -4.81
CA LEU A 296 6.56 -7.89 -3.90
C LEU A 296 5.89 -8.21 -2.53
N PRO A 297 5.48 -7.21 -1.72
CA PRO A 297 4.83 -7.49 -0.43
C PRO A 297 3.42 -8.08 -0.60
N TYR A 298 2.68 -7.70 -1.65
CA TYR A 298 1.39 -8.35 -1.96
C TYR A 298 1.58 -9.83 -2.31
N GLY A 299 2.56 -10.17 -3.15
CA GLY A 299 2.88 -11.54 -3.54
C GLY A 299 3.36 -12.40 -2.36
N VAL A 300 4.13 -11.83 -1.43
CA VAL A 300 4.47 -12.48 -0.15
C VAL A 300 3.22 -12.79 0.69
N LEU A 301 2.30 -11.83 0.83
CA LEU A 301 1.04 -12.05 1.55
C LEU A 301 0.16 -13.12 0.88
N TYR A 302 0.00 -13.05 -0.44
CA TYR A 302 -0.77 -14.00 -1.23
C TYR A 302 -0.21 -15.42 -1.13
N THR A 303 1.10 -15.60 -1.33
CA THR A 303 1.75 -16.92 -1.27
C THR A 303 1.73 -17.51 0.13
N ALA A 304 2.00 -16.72 1.18
CA ALA A 304 1.91 -17.17 2.57
C ALA A 304 0.48 -17.58 2.98
N ASN A 305 -0.54 -16.85 2.52
CA ASN A 305 -1.95 -17.21 2.71
C ASN A 305 -2.31 -18.50 1.95
N LYS A 306 -1.84 -18.65 0.71
CA LYS A 306 -2.04 -19.86 -0.12
C LYS A 306 -1.39 -21.10 0.50
N ILE A 307 -0.16 -20.98 0.99
CA ILE A 307 0.53 -22.04 1.75
C ILE A 307 -0.24 -22.38 3.03
N THR A 308 -0.73 -21.37 3.77
CA THR A 308 -1.55 -21.59 4.97
C THR A 308 -2.85 -22.34 4.64
N LYS A 309 -3.61 -21.91 3.61
CA LYS A 309 -4.86 -22.57 3.19
C LYS A 309 -4.61 -24.01 2.76
N ASN A 310 -3.53 -24.28 2.02
CA ASN A 310 -3.18 -25.63 1.59
C ASN A 310 -2.76 -26.53 2.76
N ARG A 311 -1.98 -26.02 3.73
CA ARG A 311 -1.63 -26.77 4.95
C ARG A 311 -2.88 -27.08 5.79
N ASN A 312 -3.76 -26.10 5.98
CA ASN A 312 -5.02 -26.30 6.71
C ASN A 312 -5.94 -27.30 5.99
N LYS A 313 -6.02 -27.26 4.66
CA LYS A 313 -6.77 -28.26 3.88
C LYS A 313 -6.23 -29.67 4.11
N ALA A 314 -4.91 -29.87 3.95
CA ALA A 314 -4.30 -31.19 4.15
C ALA A 314 -4.44 -31.72 5.60
N VAL A 315 -4.34 -30.83 6.60
CA VAL A 315 -4.59 -31.19 8.01
C VAL A 315 -6.06 -31.53 8.25
N ASN A 316 -7.01 -30.83 7.61
CA ASN A 316 -8.44 -31.13 7.73
C ASN A 316 -8.82 -32.41 6.98
N GLU A 317 -8.15 -32.73 5.87
CA GLU A 317 -8.30 -34.01 5.17
C GLU A 317 -7.81 -35.17 6.04
N LEU A 318 -6.59 -35.08 6.60
CA LEU A 318 -6.08 -36.05 7.57
C LEU A 318 -6.97 -36.16 8.82
N LYS A 319 -7.51 -35.04 9.33
CA LYS A 319 -8.46 -35.06 10.43
C LYS A 319 -9.72 -35.82 10.09
N LYS A 320 -10.34 -35.59 8.93
CA LYS A 320 -11.52 -36.35 8.50
C LYS A 320 -11.24 -37.84 8.38
N THR A 321 -10.13 -38.22 7.75
CA THR A 321 -9.71 -39.63 7.67
C THR A 321 -9.58 -40.28 9.06
N ASN A 322 -9.16 -39.52 10.07
CA ASN A 322 -8.97 -39.99 11.44
C ASN A 322 -10.20 -39.76 12.37
N GLU A 323 -11.15 -38.91 12.00
CA GLU A 323 -12.37 -38.61 12.77
C GLU A 323 -13.44 -39.71 12.54
N ASP A 324 -13.40 -40.35 11.36
CA ASP A 324 -14.16 -41.57 11.04
C ASP A 324 -13.47 -42.87 11.55
N GLU A 325 -12.28 -42.77 12.16
CA GLU A 325 -11.54 -43.89 12.75
C GLU A 325 -11.69 -43.91 14.27
N SER A 326 -12.33 -44.96 14.81
CA SER A 326 -12.18 -45.27 16.23
C SER A 326 -10.71 -45.58 16.55
N GLN A 327 -10.28 -45.42 17.81
CA GLN A 327 -8.89 -45.72 18.19
C GLN A 327 -8.51 -47.19 17.88
N THR A 328 -9.47 -48.11 18.04
CA THR A 328 -9.40 -49.50 17.59
C THR A 328 -9.31 -49.60 16.07
N GLY A 329 -10.06 -48.79 15.32
CA GLY A 329 -9.99 -48.68 13.87
C GLY A 329 -8.63 -48.19 13.35
N TYR A 330 -8.00 -47.22 14.01
CA TYR A 330 -6.65 -46.73 13.67
C TYR A 330 -5.58 -47.81 13.90
N PHE A 331 -5.62 -48.53 15.04
CA PHE A 331 -4.73 -49.67 15.27
C PHE A 331 -5.03 -50.83 14.32
N ASN A 332 -6.30 -51.09 14.00
CA ASN A 332 -6.69 -52.05 12.98
C ASN A 332 -6.28 -51.60 11.57
N LYS A 333 -6.07 -50.30 11.29
CA LYS A 333 -5.52 -49.78 10.02
C LYS A 333 -3.99 -49.76 9.98
N LEU A 334 -3.31 -49.70 11.12
CA LEU A 334 -1.87 -49.99 11.19
C LEU A 334 -1.63 -51.49 10.98
N LYS A 335 -2.42 -52.33 11.65
CA LYS A 335 -2.43 -53.78 11.46
C LYS A 335 -2.83 -54.16 10.03
N SER A 336 -3.94 -53.65 9.52
CA SER A 336 -4.33 -53.83 8.11
C SER A 336 -3.41 -53.07 7.15
N GLY A 337 -2.55 -52.18 7.60
CA GLY A 337 -1.49 -51.58 6.79
C GLY A 337 -0.36 -52.57 6.54
N TRP A 338 -0.06 -53.43 7.51
CA TRP A 338 0.82 -54.60 7.34
C TRP A 338 0.10 -55.74 6.59
N GLU A 339 -1.19 -55.96 6.85
CA GLU A 339 -1.96 -57.02 6.18
C GLU A 339 -2.44 -56.60 4.76
N SER A 340 -2.44 -55.31 4.38
CA SER A 340 -2.83 -54.86 3.02
C SER A 340 -1.78 -55.10 1.93
N ASP A 341 -0.54 -55.39 2.32
CA ASP A 341 0.47 -55.94 1.38
C ASP A 341 0.12 -57.40 1.00
N PHE A 342 -0.68 -58.07 1.85
CA PHE A 342 -1.31 -59.37 1.62
C PHE A 342 -2.67 -59.21 0.89
N ASP A 343 -3.57 -58.39 1.44
CA ASP A 343 -4.96 -58.24 1.01
C ASP A 343 -5.17 -57.10 -0.01
N SER A 344 -4.30 -57.06 -1.01
CA SER A 344 -4.57 -56.36 -2.28
C SER A 344 -5.67 -57.03 -3.14
N LYS A 345 -6.34 -58.05 -2.58
CA LYS A 345 -7.47 -58.79 -3.14
C LYS A 345 -8.81 -58.27 -2.59
N PHE A 346 -9.73 -57.90 -3.49
CA PHE A 346 -11.20 -57.74 -3.28
C PHE A 346 -11.79 -56.41 -2.69
N ALA A 347 -11.84 -55.37 -3.52
CA ALA A 347 -13.03 -54.55 -3.93
C ALA A 347 -14.20 -54.09 -2.98
N THR A 348 -14.41 -52.75 -2.89
CA THR A 348 -15.62 -51.85 -3.06
C THR A 348 -17.09 -52.34 -2.79
N VAL A 349 -18.17 -51.57 -2.48
CA VAL A 349 -18.65 -50.15 -2.68
C VAL A 349 -19.88 -49.86 -1.70
N SER A 350 -20.76 -48.82 -1.60
CA SER A 350 -21.09 -47.45 -2.15
C SER A 350 -22.05 -46.65 -1.19
N VAL A 351 -21.90 -45.34 -0.92
CA VAL A 351 -22.67 -44.14 -1.42
C VAL A 351 -24.22 -44.08 -1.28
N THR A 352 -24.82 -43.00 -0.70
CA THR A 352 -25.89 -42.06 -1.26
C THR A 352 -26.39 -40.95 -0.26
N PRO A 353 -27.11 -39.84 -0.69
CA PRO A 353 -27.18 -38.52 0.03
C PRO A 353 -28.58 -37.78 0.09
N MET A 354 -28.63 -36.41 0.13
CA MET A 354 -29.73 -35.38 -0.06
C MET A 354 -30.12 -34.50 1.19
N SER A 355 -30.67 -33.25 1.16
CA SER A 355 -30.94 -32.19 0.12
C SER A 355 -31.30 -30.76 0.67
N SER A 356 -31.05 -29.67 -0.12
CA SER A 356 -31.78 -28.36 -0.31
C SER A 356 -32.15 -27.41 0.91
N MET A 357 -32.81 -26.21 0.85
CA MET A 357 -33.38 -25.32 -0.22
C MET A 357 -33.63 -23.80 0.16
N ASP A 358 -33.13 -22.85 -0.66
CA ASP A 358 -33.59 -21.53 -1.24
C ASP A 358 -34.54 -20.41 -0.63
N PRO A 359 -34.58 -19.16 -1.20
CA PRO A 359 -35.05 -17.88 -0.55
C PRO A 359 -36.04 -16.96 -1.38
N ASN A 360 -36.33 -15.70 -0.95
CA ASN A 360 -36.69 -14.47 -1.78
C ASN A 360 -36.99 -13.16 -0.95
N ILE A 361 -36.60 -11.91 -1.31
CA ILE A 361 -37.21 -10.81 -2.17
C ILE A 361 -38.47 -10.12 -1.52
N SER A 362 -38.77 -8.79 -1.53
CA SER A 362 -38.57 -7.63 -2.47
C SER A 362 -38.34 -6.20 -1.81
N THR A 363 -38.79 -5.07 -2.42
CA THR A 363 -38.63 -3.62 -2.05
C THR A 363 -39.85 -2.74 -2.46
N ILE A 364 -39.95 -1.46 -1.98
CA ILE A 364 -41.02 -0.45 -2.30
C ILE A 364 -40.41 0.97 -2.46
N SER A 365 -41.08 1.89 -3.19
CA SER A 365 -40.70 3.30 -3.43
C SER A 365 -41.84 4.32 -3.20
N THR A 366 -41.53 5.62 -3.13
CA THR A 366 -42.51 6.74 -2.96
C THR A 366 -42.12 8.00 -3.76
N THR A 367 -43.07 8.93 -3.91
CA THR A 367 -43.06 10.09 -4.83
C THR A 367 -42.49 11.39 -4.25
N ALA A 368 -42.30 12.41 -5.12
CA ALA A 368 -41.61 13.68 -4.82
C ALA A 368 -42.50 14.94 -4.98
N ILE A 369 -42.00 16.06 -4.46
CA ILE A 369 -42.64 17.40 -4.40
C ILE A 369 -41.68 18.42 -5.07
N PRO A 370 -42.16 19.47 -5.78
CA PRO A 370 -41.34 20.29 -6.65
C PRO A 370 -40.24 21.10 -5.94
N SER A 371 -39.13 21.33 -6.65
CA SER A 371 -37.88 21.89 -6.15
C SER A 371 -37.58 23.30 -6.68
N GLN A 372 -36.83 24.07 -5.90
CA GLN A 372 -36.17 25.31 -6.34
C GLN A 372 -34.92 24.99 -7.16
N CYS A 373 -34.63 25.81 -8.17
CA CYS A 373 -33.60 25.50 -9.17
C CYS A 373 -32.22 26.08 -8.84
N ALA A 374 -31.18 25.36 -9.26
CA ALA A 374 -29.79 25.79 -9.23
C ALA A 374 -29.54 27.02 -10.10
N ASN A 375 -28.49 27.77 -9.79
CA ASN A 375 -27.91 28.73 -10.72
C ASN A 375 -26.73 28.12 -11.51
N ASP A 376 -26.28 28.83 -12.56
CA ASP A 376 -25.25 28.33 -13.49
C ASP A 376 -23.91 28.02 -12.80
N ILE A 377 -23.59 28.73 -11.72
CA ILE A 377 -22.37 28.51 -10.92
C ILE A 377 -22.45 27.16 -10.19
N GLN A 378 -23.62 26.84 -9.60
CA GLN A 378 -23.86 25.55 -8.95
C GLN A 378 -23.91 24.40 -9.95
N MET A 379 -24.49 24.62 -11.15
CA MET A 379 -24.46 23.67 -12.27
C MET A 379 -23.01 23.37 -12.69
N PHE A 380 -22.21 24.41 -12.94
CA PHE A 380 -20.81 24.27 -13.33
C PHE A 380 -19.99 23.52 -12.29
N GLN A 381 -20.09 23.89 -11.01
CA GLN A 381 -19.36 23.23 -9.92
C GLN A 381 -19.66 21.73 -9.83
N ARG A 382 -20.94 21.35 -9.88
CA ARG A 382 -21.37 19.93 -9.81
C ARG A 382 -20.93 19.12 -11.03
N ASN A 383 -20.98 19.70 -12.23
CA ASN A 383 -20.56 19.02 -13.44
C ASN A 383 -19.03 18.96 -13.64
N THR A 384 -18.22 19.52 -12.73
CA THR A 384 -16.75 19.39 -12.81
C THR A 384 -16.25 17.95 -12.54
N PRO A 385 -15.18 17.49 -13.22
CA PRO A 385 -14.52 16.22 -12.89
C PRO A 385 -14.04 16.14 -11.43
N TYR A 386 -13.68 17.27 -10.81
CA TYR A 386 -13.24 17.35 -9.41
C TYR A 386 -14.32 16.90 -8.43
N PHE A 387 -15.60 17.21 -8.69
CA PHE A 387 -16.71 16.75 -7.86
C PHE A 387 -16.82 15.22 -7.87
N TYR A 388 -16.78 14.59 -9.05
CA TYR A 388 -16.81 13.14 -9.18
C TYR A 388 -15.58 12.46 -8.56
N ILE A 389 -14.38 13.02 -8.73
CA ILE A 389 -13.15 12.54 -8.09
C ILE A 389 -13.29 12.59 -6.55
N ASN A 390 -13.81 13.69 -6.00
CA ASN A 390 -14.05 13.82 -4.57
C ASN A 390 -15.03 12.76 -4.05
N VAL A 391 -16.13 12.49 -4.77
CA VAL A 391 -17.09 11.44 -4.40
C VAL A 391 -16.43 10.06 -4.38
N VAL A 392 -15.64 9.71 -5.41
CA VAL A 392 -14.93 8.41 -5.48
C VAL A 392 -13.90 8.27 -4.35
N ILE A 393 -13.15 9.33 -4.02
CA ILE A 393 -12.20 9.34 -2.90
C ILE A 393 -12.92 9.08 -1.57
N ASN A 394 -14.04 9.74 -1.31
CA ASN A 394 -14.79 9.56 -0.07
C ASN A 394 -15.41 8.15 0.02
N GLN A 395 -15.96 7.58 -1.07
CA GLN A 395 -16.39 6.18 -1.08
C GLN A 395 -15.26 5.21 -0.70
N PHE A 396 -14.05 5.44 -1.22
CA PHE A 396 -12.89 4.64 -0.87
C PHE A 396 -12.50 4.79 0.61
N LEU A 397 -12.52 6.01 1.16
CA LEU A 397 -12.25 6.27 2.58
C LEU A 397 -13.25 5.57 3.51
N VAL A 398 -14.54 5.56 3.17
CA VAL A 398 -15.58 4.88 3.97
C VAL A 398 -15.36 3.37 4.01
N VAL A 399 -15.09 2.74 2.86
CA VAL A 399 -14.75 1.31 2.78
C VAL A 399 -13.47 1.00 3.57
N LEU A 400 -12.48 1.88 3.52
CA LEU A 400 -11.21 1.75 4.25
C LEU A 400 -11.41 1.85 5.78
N THR A 401 -12.20 2.83 6.24
CA THR A 401 -12.58 3.01 7.65
C THR A 401 -13.38 1.81 8.18
N GLY A 402 -14.31 1.27 7.38
CA GLY A 402 -15.02 0.03 7.70
C GLY A 402 -14.09 -1.17 7.86
N PHE A 403 -13.15 -1.35 6.92
CA PHE A 403 -12.15 -2.41 7.02
C PHE A 403 -11.26 -2.27 8.26
N PHE A 404 -10.77 -1.07 8.57
CA PHE A 404 -9.95 -0.83 9.77
C PHE A 404 -10.74 -1.01 11.05
N THR A 405 -11.98 -0.56 11.10
CA THR A 405 -12.87 -0.72 12.26
C THR A 405 -13.14 -2.19 12.55
N PHE A 406 -13.57 -2.96 11.55
CA PHE A 406 -13.78 -4.40 11.70
C PHE A 406 -12.50 -5.13 12.17
N ARG A 407 -11.33 -4.69 11.70
CA ARG A 407 -10.02 -5.21 12.16
C ARG A 407 -9.72 -4.85 13.62
N ALA A 408 -10.01 -3.63 14.05
CA ALA A 408 -9.81 -3.18 15.42
C ALA A 408 -10.77 -3.91 16.39
N VAL A 409 -12.07 -3.96 16.07
CA VAL A 409 -13.11 -4.72 16.77
C VAL A 409 -12.68 -6.17 16.97
N ARG A 410 -12.27 -6.86 15.89
CA ARG A 410 -11.78 -8.26 15.97
C ARG A 410 -10.50 -8.42 16.80
N LEU A 411 -9.61 -7.43 16.81
CA LEU A 411 -8.39 -7.47 17.63
C LEU A 411 -8.68 -7.28 19.12
N MET A 412 -9.60 -6.38 19.49
CA MET A 412 -10.06 -6.18 20.87
C MET A 412 -10.88 -7.36 21.39
N TRP A 413 -11.64 -8.04 20.52
CA TRP A 413 -12.35 -9.27 20.89
C TRP A 413 -11.39 -10.41 21.24
N MET A 414 -10.34 -10.60 20.44
CA MET A 414 -9.36 -11.69 20.66
C MET A 414 -8.27 -11.37 21.70
N ARG A 415 -8.21 -10.15 22.25
CA ARG A 415 -7.12 -9.71 23.15
C ARG A 415 -7.59 -8.68 24.18
N VAL A 416 -7.42 -9.00 25.46
CA VAL A 416 -7.70 -8.09 26.59
C VAL A 416 -6.57 -7.06 26.72
N PHE A 417 -6.64 -5.98 25.94
CA PHE A 417 -5.71 -4.84 26.02
C PHE A 417 -6.22 -3.66 26.86
N PHE A 418 -7.50 -3.66 27.22
CA PHE A 418 -8.19 -2.50 27.80
C PHE A 418 -9.17 -2.96 28.90
N SER A 419 -9.60 -2.03 29.75
CA SER A 419 -10.63 -2.28 30.77
C SER A 419 -11.97 -2.72 30.14
N LYS A 420 -12.95 -3.13 30.94
CA LYS A 420 -14.31 -3.39 30.43
C LYS A 420 -14.95 -2.08 29.92
N SER A 421 -14.87 -1.00 30.70
CA SER A 421 -15.43 0.32 30.38
C SER A 421 -14.84 0.92 29.10
N SER A 422 -13.52 0.98 29.00
CA SER A 422 -12.82 1.52 27.83
C SER A 422 -13.13 0.72 26.57
N ARG A 423 -13.30 -0.61 26.67
CA ARG A 423 -13.74 -1.44 25.53
C ARG A 423 -15.12 -1.06 25.04
N VAL A 424 -16.09 -0.88 25.94
CA VAL A 424 -17.45 -0.47 25.56
C VAL A 424 -17.43 0.90 24.89
N LEU A 425 -16.72 1.88 25.45
CA LEU A 425 -16.56 3.21 24.83
C LEU A 425 -15.91 3.13 23.44
N ILE A 426 -14.82 2.36 23.27
CA ILE A 426 -14.16 2.21 21.95
C ILE A 426 -15.08 1.46 20.96
N TYR A 427 -15.83 0.44 21.38
CA TYR A 427 -16.79 -0.26 20.51
C TYR A 427 -17.93 0.67 20.05
N VAL A 428 -18.50 1.45 20.97
CA VAL A 428 -19.55 2.43 20.67
C VAL A 428 -19.00 3.49 19.72
N GLY A 429 -17.82 4.06 20.00
CA GLY A 429 -17.13 5.01 19.13
C GLY A 429 -16.91 4.48 17.72
N PHE A 430 -16.49 3.22 17.59
CA PHE A 430 -16.33 2.56 16.29
C PHE A 430 -17.66 2.46 15.53
N VAL A 431 -18.78 2.12 16.18
CA VAL A 431 -20.09 2.10 15.52
C VAL A 431 -20.48 3.50 15.02
N ILE A 432 -20.37 4.53 15.87
CA ILE A 432 -20.76 5.91 15.54
C ILE A 432 -19.95 6.44 14.35
N VAL A 433 -18.62 6.26 14.36
CA VAL A 433 -17.76 6.68 13.24
C VAL A 433 -18.20 6.01 11.94
N ASN A 434 -18.54 4.72 11.96
CA ASN A 434 -18.95 4.01 10.74
C ASN A 434 -20.33 4.46 10.25
N VAL A 435 -21.25 4.83 11.17
CA VAL A 435 -22.54 5.44 10.81
C VAL A 435 -22.34 6.84 10.21
N HIS A 436 -21.48 7.69 10.80
CA HIS A 436 -21.12 8.99 10.22
C HIS A 436 -20.55 8.86 8.80
N GLU A 437 -19.57 7.97 8.61
CA GLU A 437 -18.97 7.74 7.29
C GLU A 437 -19.99 7.21 6.29
N LEU A 438 -20.82 6.22 6.65
CA LEU A 438 -21.87 5.69 5.77
C LEU A 438 -22.92 6.76 5.37
N ILE A 439 -23.33 7.62 6.30
CA ILE A 439 -24.21 8.76 6.02
C ILE A 439 -23.54 9.72 5.03
N TYR A 440 -22.27 10.08 5.26
CA TYR A 440 -21.54 11.01 4.40
C TYR A 440 -21.30 10.43 2.99
N ALA A 441 -20.97 9.13 2.91
CA ALA A 441 -20.91 8.39 1.65
C ALA A 441 -22.24 8.39 0.90
N TYR A 442 -23.36 8.13 1.59
CA TYR A 442 -24.68 8.10 0.98
C TYR A 442 -25.05 9.46 0.37
N ILE A 443 -24.86 10.56 1.12
CA ILE A 443 -25.12 11.93 0.66
C ILE A 443 -24.29 12.24 -0.61
N LEU A 444 -22.99 11.91 -0.60
CA LEU A 444 -22.09 12.18 -1.73
C LEU A 444 -22.44 11.36 -2.97
N THR A 445 -22.74 10.06 -2.83
CA THR A 445 -23.18 9.21 -3.96
C THR A 445 -24.52 9.66 -4.52
N TRP A 446 -25.48 10.04 -3.67
CA TRP A 446 -26.76 10.56 -4.14
C TRP A 446 -26.59 11.89 -4.89
N SER A 447 -25.74 12.78 -4.38
CA SER A 447 -25.42 14.04 -5.06
C SER A 447 -24.71 13.84 -6.40
N ALA A 448 -23.88 12.80 -6.53
CA ALA A 448 -23.25 12.42 -7.81
C ALA A 448 -24.25 11.81 -8.80
N LEU A 449 -25.08 10.86 -8.34
CA LEU A 449 -26.13 10.24 -9.15
C LEU A 449 -27.11 11.28 -9.71
N ARG A 450 -27.54 12.24 -8.87
CA ARG A 450 -28.41 13.35 -9.28
C ARG A 450 -27.72 14.26 -10.30
N SER A 451 -26.42 14.52 -10.15
CA SER A 451 -25.65 15.31 -11.14
C SER A 451 -25.45 14.61 -12.48
N ILE A 452 -25.49 13.27 -12.52
CA ILE A 452 -25.43 12.48 -13.77
C ILE A 452 -26.81 12.44 -14.44
N LEU A 453 -27.87 12.16 -13.67
CA LEU A 453 -29.23 12.02 -14.19
C LEU A 453 -29.86 13.36 -14.62
N HIS A 454 -29.47 14.46 -13.96
CA HIS A 454 -30.07 15.79 -14.14
C HIS A 454 -29.03 16.85 -14.54
N SER A 455 -27.98 16.44 -15.26
CA SER A 455 -26.86 17.29 -15.71
C SER A 455 -27.28 18.54 -16.50
N ASN A 456 -28.44 18.48 -17.15
CA ASN A 456 -29.03 19.54 -17.97
C ASN A 456 -30.26 20.23 -17.32
N ASP A 457 -30.71 19.78 -16.13
CA ASP A 457 -31.89 20.33 -15.45
C ASP A 457 -31.50 20.92 -14.09
N ALA A 458 -31.37 22.25 -14.07
CA ALA A 458 -31.07 23.02 -12.88
C ALA A 458 -32.11 22.84 -11.77
N CYS A 459 -33.37 22.52 -12.09
CA CYS A 459 -34.43 22.37 -11.10
C CYS A 459 -34.34 21.05 -10.34
N SER A 460 -33.88 19.97 -10.97
CA SER A 460 -33.79 18.64 -10.33
C SER A 460 -32.38 18.22 -9.91
N ILE A 461 -31.32 18.96 -10.29
CA ILE A 461 -29.95 18.69 -9.84
C ILE A 461 -29.73 18.95 -8.33
N MET A 462 -30.48 19.89 -7.75
CA MET A 462 -30.36 20.29 -6.34
C MET A 462 -31.22 19.41 -5.43
N PHE A 463 -30.86 19.38 -4.15
CA PHE A 463 -31.70 18.79 -3.11
C PHE A 463 -32.79 19.78 -2.69
N THR A 464 -33.95 19.29 -2.31
CA THR A 464 -34.92 20.11 -1.57
C THR A 464 -34.46 20.32 -0.13
N GLU A 465 -34.90 21.40 0.51
CA GLU A 465 -34.53 21.72 1.90
C GLU A 465 -34.87 20.58 2.86
N TYR A 466 -36.06 19.96 2.69
CA TYR A 466 -36.51 18.79 3.46
C TYR A 466 -35.65 17.54 3.26
N GLU A 467 -35.18 17.25 2.03
CA GLU A 467 -34.25 16.15 1.78
C GLU A 467 -32.92 16.37 2.51
N CYS A 468 -32.36 17.58 2.44
CA CYS A 468 -31.08 17.90 3.05
C CYS A 468 -31.14 17.97 4.59
N PHE A 469 -32.20 18.53 5.16
CA PHE A 469 -32.30 18.83 6.60
C PHE A 469 -32.12 17.60 7.49
N SER A 470 -32.73 16.47 7.14
CA SER A 470 -32.62 15.22 7.91
C SER A 470 -31.18 14.70 7.94
N TRP A 471 -30.55 14.57 6.77
CA TRP A 471 -29.17 14.07 6.64
C TRP A 471 -28.13 15.02 7.22
N TYR A 472 -28.34 16.34 7.12
CA TYR A 472 -27.49 17.37 7.71
C TYR A 472 -27.53 17.32 9.24
N THR A 473 -28.74 17.24 9.82
CA THR A 473 -28.93 17.08 11.27
C THR A 473 -28.29 15.78 11.79
N ALA A 474 -28.47 14.66 11.07
CA ALA A 474 -27.83 13.38 11.43
C ALA A 474 -26.29 13.43 11.40
N ASN A 475 -25.72 14.17 10.44
CA ASN A 475 -24.28 14.39 10.31
C ASN A 475 -23.73 15.23 11.48
N ILE A 476 -24.36 16.37 11.80
CA ILE A 476 -24.00 17.22 12.95
C ILE A 476 -24.10 16.43 14.26
N PHE A 477 -25.20 15.73 14.49
CA PHE A 477 -25.41 14.93 15.70
C PHE A 477 -24.31 13.86 15.85
N SER A 478 -23.98 13.15 14.76
CA SER A 478 -22.90 12.16 14.76
C SER A 478 -21.53 12.77 15.09
N ARG A 479 -21.22 13.96 14.58
CA ARG A 479 -19.96 14.68 14.89
C ARG A 479 -19.86 15.10 16.35
N LEU A 480 -20.94 15.65 16.92
CA LEU A 480 -21.01 15.99 18.34
C LEU A 480 -20.82 14.74 19.21
N LEU A 481 -21.43 13.62 18.83
CA LEU A 481 -21.38 12.37 19.59
C LEU A 481 -19.98 11.71 19.52
N ILE A 482 -19.28 11.82 18.38
CA ILE A 482 -17.85 11.45 18.26
C ILE A 482 -16.98 12.33 19.17
N LEU A 483 -17.22 13.65 19.22
CA LEU A 483 -16.47 14.58 20.07
C LEU A 483 -16.65 14.24 21.56
N THR A 484 -17.90 14.07 22.01
CA THR A 484 -18.24 13.68 23.39
C THR A 484 -17.58 12.35 23.78
N LEU A 485 -17.54 11.38 22.88
CA LEU A 485 -16.93 10.08 23.16
C LEU A 485 -15.39 10.15 23.24
N ASN A 486 -14.74 11.03 22.47
CA ASN A 486 -13.31 11.31 22.62
C ASN A 486 -13.00 11.98 23.99
N CYS A 487 -13.86 12.88 24.46
CA CYS A 487 -13.75 13.44 25.81
C CYS A 487 -13.92 12.34 26.88
N ALA A 488 -14.92 11.47 26.76
CA ALA A 488 -15.14 10.36 27.68
C ALA A 488 -13.94 9.39 27.74
N LEU A 489 -13.37 9.03 26.59
CA LEU A 489 -12.15 8.20 26.51
C LEU A 489 -10.90 8.88 27.08
N THR A 490 -10.87 10.21 27.10
CA THR A 490 -9.79 10.98 27.75
C THR A 490 -9.94 10.95 29.27
N ILE A 491 -11.15 11.15 29.78
CA ILE A 491 -11.45 11.10 31.23
C ILE A 491 -11.20 9.70 31.80
N ASP A 492 -11.64 8.65 31.12
CA ASP A 492 -11.40 7.23 31.48
C ASP A 492 -9.90 6.87 31.55
N ARG A 493 -9.03 7.62 30.84
CA ARG A 493 -7.56 7.47 30.89
C ARG A 493 -6.87 8.30 31.99
N VAL A 494 -7.49 9.36 32.50
CA VAL A 494 -6.91 10.22 33.54
C VAL A 494 -7.22 9.70 34.94
N ASN A 495 -8.43 9.18 35.17
CA ASN A 495 -8.85 8.63 36.46
C ASN A 495 -7.95 7.53 37.08
N PRO A 496 -7.35 6.56 36.35
CA PRO A 496 -6.56 5.49 36.98
C PRO A 496 -5.23 5.97 37.60
N LEU A 497 -4.82 7.23 37.43
CA LEU A 497 -3.62 7.78 38.06
C LEU A 497 -3.84 8.24 39.51
N HIS A 498 -5.08 8.30 40.01
CA HIS A 498 -5.37 8.74 41.38
C HIS A 498 -5.68 7.61 42.38
N SER A 499 -5.83 6.36 41.92
CA SER A 499 -6.29 5.23 42.77
C SER A 499 -5.18 4.43 43.46
N THR A 500 -3.96 4.95 43.58
CA THR A 500 -2.83 4.31 44.27
C THR A 500 -2.36 5.05 45.53
N CYS A 501 -2.95 6.20 45.86
CA CYS A 501 -2.90 6.73 47.21
C CYS A 501 -4.14 6.25 47.99
N PRO A 502 -4.00 5.64 49.19
CA PRO A 502 -5.12 5.37 50.08
C PRO A 502 -5.58 6.68 50.75
N ILE A 503 -6.18 7.57 49.97
CA ILE A 503 -6.88 8.74 50.51
C ILE A 503 -8.09 8.22 51.26
N ASN A 504 -8.07 8.35 52.59
CA ASN A 504 -9.13 7.88 53.45
C ASN A 504 -10.43 8.63 53.12
N ILE A 505 -11.44 7.92 52.61
CA ILE A 505 -12.66 8.54 52.04
C ILE A 505 -13.45 9.35 53.08
N SER A 506 -13.20 9.13 54.37
CA SER A 506 -13.73 9.92 55.49
C SER A 506 -13.35 11.41 55.50
N THR A 507 -12.33 11.85 54.76
CA THR A 507 -12.02 13.30 54.66
C THR A 507 -12.73 14.03 53.53
N TRP A 508 -13.27 13.33 52.52
CA TRP A 508 -13.90 14.00 51.36
C TRP A 508 -15.32 14.54 51.64
N SER A 509 -16.08 13.92 52.56
CA SER A 509 -17.37 14.48 53.01
C SER A 509 -17.21 15.86 53.66
N ASN A 510 -16.09 16.07 54.35
CA ASN A 510 -15.87 17.27 55.16
C ASN A 510 -15.40 18.45 54.29
N VAL A 511 -14.55 18.19 53.28
CA VAL A 511 -14.09 19.23 52.35
C VAL A 511 -15.24 19.77 51.48
N VAL A 512 -16.16 18.90 51.01
CA VAL A 512 -17.31 19.34 50.20
C VAL A 512 -18.31 20.17 51.03
N ASN A 513 -18.58 19.76 52.28
CA ASN A 513 -19.48 20.51 53.16
C ASN A 513 -18.92 21.88 53.60
N ASP A 514 -17.63 21.96 53.94
CA ASP A 514 -17.01 23.24 54.37
C ASP A 514 -16.81 24.22 53.20
N SER A 515 -16.66 23.71 51.97
CA SER A 515 -16.61 24.54 50.75
C SER A 515 -17.96 25.23 50.45
N ALA A 516 -19.08 24.58 50.75
CA ALA A 516 -20.42 25.11 50.47
C ALA A 516 -20.82 26.24 51.43
N HIS A 517 -20.25 26.30 52.64
CA HIS A 517 -20.69 27.22 53.69
C HIS A 517 -19.84 28.51 53.82
N ARG A 518 -18.75 28.64 53.04
CA ARG A 518 -17.74 29.70 53.22
C ARG A 518 -17.55 30.64 52.03
N ILE A 519 -18.52 30.69 51.11
CA ILE A 519 -18.65 31.76 50.09
C ILE A 519 -19.85 32.66 50.45
N SER A 520 -19.88 33.12 51.69
CA SER A 520 -20.71 34.24 52.16
C SER A 520 -20.01 34.90 53.34
N HIS A 521 -19.64 36.18 53.19
CA HIS A 521 -18.69 36.93 54.03
C HIS A 521 -17.27 36.30 54.06
N ARG A 522 -16.17 37.03 53.82
CA ARG A 522 -15.90 38.45 54.10
C ARG A 522 -15.03 39.13 53.03
N VAL A 523 -15.28 40.41 52.84
CA VAL A 523 -14.33 41.40 52.30
C VAL A 523 -13.61 42.07 53.49
N CYS A 524 -12.44 42.69 53.22
CA CYS A 524 -11.63 43.54 54.11
C CYS A 524 -10.72 42.89 55.19
N SER A 525 -9.66 43.66 55.49
CA SER A 525 -8.80 43.67 56.69
C SER A 525 -7.59 42.71 56.83
N HIS A 526 -6.46 43.12 56.24
CA HIS A 526 -5.23 43.54 56.96
C HIS A 526 -4.62 42.70 58.13
N ASP A 527 -3.30 42.44 57.99
CA ASP A 527 -2.20 42.78 58.95
C ASP A 527 -1.39 41.66 59.69
N LYS A 528 -0.11 42.02 59.96
CA LYS A 528 0.90 41.49 60.91
C LYS A 528 1.39 40.01 60.90
N ARG A 529 2.64 39.88 60.40
CA ARG A 529 3.88 39.45 61.11
C ARG A 529 3.83 38.31 62.16
N ARG A 530 4.64 37.26 61.93
CA ARG A 530 5.71 36.62 62.80
C ARG A 530 5.88 35.15 62.38
N THR A 531 7.02 34.67 61.85
CA THR A 531 8.38 34.44 62.41
C THR A 531 8.52 33.31 63.44
N LYS A 532 9.26 32.26 63.05
CA LYS A 532 9.77 31.12 63.85
C LYS A 532 8.67 30.16 64.38
N SER A 533 8.99 28.90 64.65
CA SER A 533 10.29 28.17 64.54
C SER A 533 10.17 26.92 63.68
#